data_AF-A0A2V1ILE4-F1
#
_entry.id   AF-A0A2V1ILE4-F1
#
_cell.length_a   1.000
_cell.length_b   1.000
_cell.length_c   1.000
_cell.angle_alpha   90.00
_cell.angle_beta   90.00
_cell.angle_gamma   90.00
#
_symmetry.space_group_name_H-M   'P 1'
#
loop_
_entity.id
_entity.type
_entity.pdbx_description
1 polymer ?
#
loop_
_entity_poly.entity_id
_entity_poly.type
_entity_poly.pdbx_seq_one_letter_code
_entity_poly.pdbx_strand_id
1 'polypeptide(L)'
;MEITSDNILDINKRAIKLWEYCGLDAEDYDTEDYVVIGEETINFSFPGDEDCVQITVDDLISITDKLDTYEEKGETTVRCANLSQTVIDIEYNWYYDGEILNEIYETNSFVASIVENPILIGIRNLRHGCYNYDFWSPCRCFHAVEFRYKESVKKLPYEQELQEIYRFLFALNIKNNYLIRISDLPEIEIGELIDNESIEESDLENYDFFREKEQIVHKSSDLPKESPMLKMYLDALSIRDKSLRFLLFYKIIEYNDSVKFEVVQPWLSR
;
A
#
# COMPACT_ATOMS: atom_id res chain seq x y z
N MET A 1 9.06 11.93 -15.18
CA MET A 1 10.21 12.69 -15.75
C MET A 1 11.11 11.72 -16.51
N GLU A 2 11.49 12.03 -17.76
CA GLU A 2 12.37 11.16 -18.57
C GLU A 2 13.86 11.30 -18.16
N ILE A 3 14.58 10.18 -18.18
CA ILE A 3 16.02 10.08 -17.97
C ILE A 3 16.73 10.50 -19.26
N THR A 4 17.60 11.51 -19.16
CA THR A 4 18.34 12.09 -20.28
C THR A 4 19.83 12.18 -19.94
N SER A 5 20.67 12.41 -20.94
CA SER A 5 22.10 12.65 -20.74
C SER A 5 22.41 13.82 -19.79
N ASP A 6 21.48 14.77 -19.66
CA ASP A 6 21.66 15.96 -18.82
C ASP A 6 21.36 15.69 -17.33
N ASN A 7 20.50 14.71 -17.01
CA ASN A 7 20.05 14.44 -15.64
C ASN A 7 20.50 13.07 -15.07
N ILE A 8 21.01 12.16 -15.91
CA ILE A 8 21.39 10.79 -15.49
C ILE A 8 22.38 10.76 -14.32
N LEU A 9 23.34 11.68 -14.29
CA LEU A 9 24.32 11.75 -13.19
C LEU A 9 23.69 12.11 -11.85
N ASP A 10 22.60 12.91 -11.84
CA ASP A 10 21.86 13.21 -10.62
C ASP A 10 21.00 12.02 -10.20
N ILE A 11 20.34 11.38 -11.15
CA ILE A 11 19.50 10.20 -10.92
C ILE A 11 20.33 9.04 -10.36
N ASN A 12 21.51 8.77 -10.92
CA ASN A 12 22.43 7.74 -10.39
C ASN A 12 22.82 8.02 -8.94
N LYS A 13 23.15 9.28 -8.61
CA LYS A 13 23.48 9.67 -7.23
C LYS A 13 22.30 9.49 -6.28
N ARG A 14 21.08 9.77 -6.75
CA ARG A 14 19.86 9.58 -5.95
C ARG A 14 19.55 8.11 -5.74
N ALA A 15 19.72 7.28 -6.77
CA ALA A 15 19.54 5.84 -6.68
C ALA A 15 20.52 5.23 -5.67
N ILE A 16 21.81 5.57 -5.76
CA ILE A 16 22.84 5.16 -4.79
C ILE A 16 22.49 5.67 -3.38
N LYS A 17 22.07 6.92 -3.23
CA LYS A 17 21.66 7.47 -1.92
C LYS A 17 20.51 6.67 -1.30
N LEU A 18 19.53 6.26 -2.10
CA LEU A 18 18.41 5.43 -1.64
C LEU A 18 18.88 4.01 -1.26
N TRP A 19 19.78 3.43 -2.07
CA TRP A 19 20.40 2.13 -1.82
C TRP A 19 21.16 2.10 -0.49
N GLU A 20 22.03 3.08 -0.25
CA GLU A 20 22.75 3.24 1.00
C GLU A 20 21.80 3.46 2.18
N TYR A 21 20.69 4.20 1.97
CA TYR A 21 19.67 4.41 3.00
C TYR A 21 18.99 3.11 3.44
N CYS A 22 18.89 2.12 2.54
CA CYS A 22 18.42 0.78 2.85
C CYS A 22 19.44 -0.07 3.64
N GLY A 23 20.66 0.43 3.84
CA GLY A 23 21.75 -0.28 4.53
C GLY A 23 22.57 -1.19 3.62
N LEU A 24 22.52 -0.98 2.30
CA LEU A 24 23.25 -1.76 1.31
C LEU A 24 24.52 -1.02 0.84
N ASP A 25 25.52 -1.77 0.39
CA ASP A 25 26.80 -1.20 -0.04
C ASP A 25 26.69 -0.57 -1.43
N ALA A 26 27.14 0.68 -1.58
CA ALA A 26 27.04 1.43 -2.82
C ALA A 26 27.80 0.80 -4.00
N GLU A 27 28.85 0.03 -3.72
CA GLU A 27 29.65 -0.69 -4.73
C GLU A 27 28.86 -1.81 -5.41
N ASP A 28 27.78 -2.30 -4.77
CA ASP A 28 26.94 -3.38 -5.28
C ASP A 28 25.79 -2.88 -6.17
N TYR A 29 25.60 -1.55 -6.29
CA TYR A 29 24.52 -0.99 -7.10
C TYR A 29 24.98 -0.71 -8.54
N ASP A 30 24.55 -1.56 -9.48
CA ASP A 30 24.87 -1.41 -10.90
C ASP A 30 24.03 -0.32 -11.57
N THR A 31 24.51 0.93 -11.53
CA THR A 31 23.81 2.03 -12.18
C THR A 31 23.75 1.93 -13.71
N GLU A 32 24.66 1.20 -14.36
CA GLU A 32 24.66 1.10 -15.83
C GLU A 32 23.50 0.23 -16.32
N ASP A 33 23.21 -0.85 -15.59
CA ASP A 33 22.09 -1.74 -15.89
C ASP A 33 20.75 -1.27 -15.32
N TYR A 34 20.78 -0.45 -14.25
CA TYR A 34 19.55 -0.04 -13.55
C TYR A 34 19.02 1.35 -13.90
N VAL A 35 19.82 2.20 -14.54
CA VAL A 35 19.39 3.56 -14.94
C VAL A 35 19.66 3.77 -16.43
N VAL A 36 18.58 3.75 -17.22
CA VAL A 36 18.66 3.78 -18.69
C VAL A 36 18.10 5.08 -19.25
N ILE A 37 18.84 5.72 -20.15
CA ILE A 37 18.39 6.94 -20.86
C ILE A 37 17.18 6.61 -21.75
N GLY A 38 16.17 7.49 -21.71
CA GLY A 38 14.92 7.37 -22.47
C GLY A 38 13.79 6.75 -21.65
N GLU A 39 14.06 6.23 -20.47
CA GLU A 39 13.05 5.68 -19.55
C GLU A 39 12.52 6.75 -18.59
N GLU A 40 11.34 6.53 -17.99
CA GLU A 40 10.79 7.37 -16.91
C GLU A 40 10.90 6.72 -15.53
N THR A 41 11.49 5.53 -15.47
CA THR A 41 11.67 4.72 -14.27
C THR A 41 13.11 4.22 -14.16
N ILE A 42 13.53 3.92 -12.93
CA ILE A 42 14.77 3.19 -12.65
C ILE A 42 14.43 1.80 -12.14
N ASN A 43 15.34 0.85 -12.34
CA ASN A 43 15.27 -0.46 -11.71
C ASN A 43 15.88 -0.40 -10.30
N PHE A 44 15.22 -1.01 -9.33
CA PHE A 44 15.71 -1.17 -7.97
C PHE A 44 15.64 -2.65 -7.60
N SER A 45 16.80 -3.29 -7.53
CA SER A 45 16.92 -4.72 -7.24
C SER A 45 16.93 -4.94 -5.73
N PHE A 46 15.77 -5.17 -5.12
CA PHE A 46 15.77 -5.51 -3.71
C PHE A 46 16.43 -6.89 -3.50
N PRO A 47 17.31 -7.03 -2.50
CA PRO A 47 17.75 -8.33 -2.00
C PRO A 47 16.60 -9.36 -1.85
N GLY A 48 16.74 -10.52 -2.50
CA GLY A 48 15.73 -11.58 -2.48
C GLY A 48 14.61 -11.45 -3.52
N ASP A 49 14.65 -10.43 -4.38
CA ASP A 49 13.82 -10.38 -5.59
C ASP A 49 14.52 -11.02 -6.78
N GLU A 50 13.78 -11.85 -7.54
CA GLU A 50 14.28 -12.40 -8.80
C GLU A 50 14.39 -11.34 -9.91
N ASP A 51 13.51 -10.33 -9.93
CA ASP A 51 13.67 -9.15 -10.79
C ASP A 51 13.51 -7.83 -10.06
N CYS A 52 13.96 -6.76 -10.72
CA CYS A 52 13.91 -5.42 -10.19
C CYS A 52 12.47 -4.90 -10.01
N VAL A 53 12.30 -4.06 -9.00
CA VAL A 53 11.12 -3.19 -8.85
C VAL A 53 11.37 -1.89 -9.60
N GLN A 54 10.39 -1.39 -10.35
CA GLN A 54 10.49 -0.12 -11.04
C GLN A 54 10.09 1.04 -10.13
N ILE A 55 10.94 2.06 -10.04
CA ILE A 55 10.69 3.30 -9.30
C ILE A 55 10.63 4.43 -10.31
N THR A 56 9.53 5.21 -10.32
CA THR A 56 9.46 6.39 -11.18
C THR A 56 10.53 7.41 -10.80
N VAL A 57 11.10 8.12 -11.78
CA VAL A 57 12.11 9.16 -11.51
C VAL A 57 11.55 10.23 -10.57
N ASP A 58 10.27 10.57 -10.70
CA ASP A 58 9.61 11.55 -9.85
C ASP A 58 9.50 11.07 -8.40
N ASP A 59 9.21 9.77 -8.18
CA ASP A 59 9.21 9.18 -6.83
C ASP A 59 10.60 9.10 -6.24
N LEU A 60 11.60 8.69 -7.03
CA LEU A 60 12.99 8.68 -6.61
C LEU A 60 13.41 10.05 -6.12
N ILE A 61 13.15 11.10 -6.90
CA ILE A 61 13.48 12.49 -6.53
C ILE A 61 12.71 12.90 -5.26
N SER A 62 11.40 12.69 -5.22
CA SER A 62 10.55 13.09 -4.09
C SER A 62 11.00 12.45 -2.78
N ILE A 63 11.23 11.13 -2.80
CA ILE A 63 11.71 10.36 -1.65
C ILE A 63 13.10 10.88 -1.24
N THR A 64 14.06 10.90 -2.17
CA THR A 64 15.46 11.23 -1.85
C THR A 64 15.68 12.69 -1.42
N ASP A 65 14.83 13.62 -1.85
CA ASP A 65 14.85 15.03 -1.40
C ASP A 65 14.38 15.18 0.05
N LYS A 66 13.52 14.27 0.53
CA LYS A 66 12.86 14.37 1.85
C LYS A 66 13.02 13.10 2.69
N LEU A 67 14.14 12.38 2.53
CA LEU A 67 14.44 11.17 3.32
C LEU A 67 14.44 11.44 4.83
N ASP A 68 14.73 12.66 5.26
CA ASP A 68 14.65 13.10 6.66
C ASP A 68 13.22 13.06 7.23
N THR A 69 12.21 13.02 6.35
CA THR A 69 10.79 12.88 6.72
C THR A 69 10.32 11.43 6.77
N TYR A 70 11.22 10.47 6.56
CA TYR A 70 10.90 9.05 6.66
C TYR A 70 10.46 8.69 8.09
N GLU A 71 9.29 8.08 8.23
CA GLU A 71 8.75 7.66 9.51
C GLU A 71 7.90 6.39 9.38
N GLU A 72 8.03 5.51 10.38
CA GLU A 72 7.14 4.36 10.59
C GLU A 72 6.04 4.77 11.58
N LYS A 73 4.79 4.46 11.29
CA LYS A 73 3.61 4.82 12.11
C LYS A 73 2.74 3.61 12.40
N GLY A 74 2.57 3.37 13.70
CA GLY A 74 1.90 2.16 14.17
C GLY A 74 2.65 0.91 13.72
N GLU A 75 1.91 -0.18 13.56
CA GLU A 75 2.43 -1.47 13.11
C GLU A 75 2.20 -1.68 11.61
N THR A 76 1.62 -0.72 10.88
CA THR A 76 1.04 -0.97 9.54
C THR A 76 1.48 0.00 8.44
N THR A 77 2.04 1.18 8.79
CA THR A 77 2.22 2.28 7.83
C THR A 77 3.65 2.81 7.80
N VAL A 78 4.15 3.08 6.60
CA VAL A 78 5.43 3.78 6.35
C VAL A 78 5.16 5.06 5.57
N ARG A 79 5.85 6.16 5.93
CA ARG A 79 5.69 7.47 5.30
C ARG A 79 7.04 8.06 4.93
N CYS A 80 7.07 8.74 3.80
CA CYS A 80 8.21 9.57 3.40
C CYS A 80 7.73 10.63 2.39
N ALA A 81 8.30 11.83 2.40
CA ALA A 81 8.01 12.88 1.43
C ALA A 81 6.49 13.17 1.30
N ASN A 82 5.91 13.04 0.10
CA ASN A 82 4.48 13.14 -0.18
C ASN A 82 3.76 11.78 -0.24
N LEU A 83 4.42 10.69 0.16
CA LEU A 83 3.89 9.31 0.09
C LEU A 83 3.60 8.74 1.48
N SER A 84 2.54 7.96 1.59
CA SER A 84 2.23 7.11 2.76
C SER A 84 1.76 5.77 2.24
N GLN A 85 2.28 4.67 2.77
CA GLN A 85 1.93 3.31 2.37
C GLN A 85 1.50 2.53 3.59
N THR A 86 0.26 2.03 3.59
CA THR A 86 -0.27 1.16 4.64
C THR A 86 -0.45 -0.24 4.09
N VAL A 87 0.22 -1.22 4.69
CA VAL A 87 0.22 -2.60 4.21
C VAL A 87 -1.19 -3.21 4.33
N ILE A 88 -1.56 -3.99 3.32
CA ILE A 88 -2.85 -4.69 3.27
C ILE A 88 -2.66 -6.14 2.84
N ASP A 89 -3.56 -7.00 3.30
CA ASP A 89 -3.77 -8.33 2.74
C ASP A 89 -4.94 -8.27 1.77
N ILE A 90 -4.81 -8.99 0.65
CA ILE A 90 -5.90 -9.18 -0.31
C ILE A 90 -6.09 -10.67 -0.55
N GLU A 91 -7.23 -11.24 -0.15
CA GLU A 91 -7.61 -12.60 -0.55
C GLU A 91 -8.35 -12.51 -1.91
N TYR A 92 -7.61 -12.41 -3.01
CA TYR A 92 -8.15 -12.44 -4.38
C TYR A 92 -7.42 -13.45 -5.27
N ASN A 93 -8.08 -13.85 -6.36
CA ASN A 93 -7.48 -14.72 -7.36
C ASN A 93 -6.77 -13.85 -8.42
N TRP A 94 -5.45 -13.80 -8.36
CA TRP A 94 -4.61 -13.02 -9.29
C TRP A 94 -4.84 -13.38 -10.77
N TYR A 95 -5.32 -14.60 -11.05
CA TYR A 95 -5.57 -15.09 -12.41
C TYR A 95 -6.80 -14.46 -13.07
N TYR A 96 -7.74 -13.90 -12.29
CA TYR A 96 -9.02 -13.42 -12.80
C TYR A 96 -9.33 -11.95 -12.46
N ASP A 97 -8.74 -11.39 -11.39
CA ASP A 97 -9.37 -10.26 -10.69
C ASP A 97 -8.45 -9.07 -10.36
N GLY A 98 -7.46 -8.79 -11.21
CA GLY A 98 -6.59 -7.61 -11.08
C GLY A 98 -7.28 -6.25 -11.32
N GLU A 99 -8.60 -6.22 -11.50
CA GLU A 99 -9.36 -4.96 -11.68
C GLU A 99 -9.37 -4.10 -10.43
N ILE A 100 -9.19 -4.70 -9.25
CA ILE A 100 -9.16 -3.96 -7.99
C ILE A 100 -8.01 -2.95 -7.92
N LEU A 101 -6.92 -3.23 -8.62
CA LEU A 101 -5.75 -2.35 -8.71
C LEU A 101 -6.03 -1.10 -9.56
N ASN A 102 -7.11 -1.09 -10.35
CA ASN A 102 -7.51 0.07 -11.16
C ASN A 102 -8.35 1.09 -10.37
N GLU A 103 -8.72 0.78 -9.13
CA GLU A 103 -9.60 1.61 -8.31
C GLU A 103 -8.78 2.71 -7.64
N ILE A 104 -9.13 3.95 -7.91
CA ILE A 104 -8.46 5.13 -7.38
C ILE A 104 -9.45 5.94 -6.57
N TYR A 105 -9.03 6.37 -5.38
CA TYR A 105 -9.75 7.34 -4.57
C TYR A 105 -9.04 8.70 -4.64
N GLU A 106 -9.65 9.65 -5.35
CA GLU A 106 -9.09 10.99 -5.51
C GLU A 106 -9.83 12.05 -4.68
N THR A 107 -9.04 12.89 -4.01
CA THR A 107 -9.51 14.08 -3.30
C THR A 107 -8.77 15.34 -3.76
N ASN A 108 -9.13 16.49 -3.20
CA ASN A 108 -8.35 17.71 -3.40
C ASN A 108 -6.98 17.67 -2.74
N SER A 109 -6.74 16.73 -1.82
CA SER A 109 -5.52 16.67 -0.99
C SER A 109 -4.57 15.56 -1.40
N PHE A 110 -5.10 14.43 -1.83
CA PHE A 110 -4.33 13.23 -2.16
C PHE A 110 -5.06 12.36 -3.18
N VAL A 111 -4.30 11.44 -3.77
CA VAL A 111 -4.80 10.30 -4.53
C VAL A 111 -4.45 9.05 -3.72
N ALA A 112 -5.40 8.14 -3.54
CA ALA A 112 -5.19 6.86 -2.89
C ALA A 112 -5.48 5.71 -3.85
N SER A 113 -4.62 4.69 -3.87
CA SER A 113 -4.78 3.50 -4.70
C SER A 113 -4.16 2.29 -4.01
N ILE A 114 -4.50 1.09 -4.46
CA ILE A 114 -3.73 -0.10 -4.12
C ILE A 114 -2.52 -0.15 -5.04
N VAL A 115 -1.32 -0.35 -4.48
CA VAL A 115 -0.09 -0.53 -5.23
C VAL A 115 0.51 -1.90 -4.95
N GLU A 116 1.00 -2.51 -6.03
CA GLU A 116 1.92 -3.65 -5.98
C GLU A 116 3.34 -3.12 -5.72
N ASN A 117 4.18 -3.91 -5.05
CA ASN A 117 5.58 -3.56 -4.78
C ASN A 117 5.76 -2.21 -4.05
N PRO A 118 5.17 -2.02 -2.86
CA PRO A 118 5.18 -0.76 -2.12
C PRO A 118 6.59 -0.38 -1.64
N ILE A 119 7.24 0.53 -2.38
CA ILE A 119 8.65 0.92 -2.20
C ILE A 119 9.01 1.34 -0.76
N LEU A 120 8.18 2.12 -0.06
CA LEU A 120 8.49 2.56 1.31
C LEU A 120 8.47 1.38 2.30
N ILE A 121 7.57 0.43 2.11
CA ILE A 121 7.53 -0.83 2.86
C ILE A 121 8.77 -1.67 2.52
N GLY A 122 9.15 -1.76 1.24
CA GLY A 122 10.40 -2.40 0.81
C GLY A 122 11.64 -1.83 1.51
N ILE A 123 11.77 -0.50 1.54
CA ILE A 123 12.84 0.20 2.26
C ILE A 123 12.81 -0.12 3.76
N ARG A 124 11.62 -0.11 4.37
CA ARG A 124 11.44 -0.46 5.79
C ARG A 124 11.96 -1.87 6.05
N ASN A 125 11.47 -2.83 5.25
CA ASN A 125 11.75 -4.24 5.43
C ASN A 125 13.25 -4.54 5.28
N LEU A 126 13.94 -3.93 4.31
CA LEU A 126 15.40 -4.02 4.22
C LEU A 126 16.11 -3.49 5.47
N ARG A 127 15.73 -2.29 5.93
CA ARG A 127 16.36 -1.65 7.09
C ARG A 127 16.19 -2.45 8.38
N HIS A 128 15.13 -3.23 8.49
CA HIS A 128 14.87 -4.12 9.63
C HIS A 128 15.33 -5.57 9.40
N GLY A 129 15.86 -5.92 8.22
CA GLY A 129 16.18 -7.31 7.91
C GLY A 129 14.94 -8.22 7.83
N CYS A 130 13.77 -7.64 7.60
CA CYS A 130 12.51 -8.34 7.38
C CYS A 130 12.43 -8.80 5.92
N TYR A 131 13.28 -9.75 5.54
CA TYR A 131 13.24 -10.45 4.25
C TYR A 131 14.06 -11.74 4.34
N ASN A 132 13.89 -12.63 3.37
CA ASN A 132 14.78 -13.77 3.19
C ASN A 132 15.11 -13.94 1.72
N TYR A 133 16.39 -13.86 1.39
CA TYR A 133 16.92 -14.01 0.04
C TYR A 133 16.36 -15.22 -0.72
N ASP A 134 16.10 -16.32 -0.01
CA ASP A 134 15.68 -17.59 -0.61
C ASP A 134 14.16 -17.79 -0.66
N PHE A 135 13.36 -16.98 0.06
CA PHE A 135 11.96 -17.32 0.32
C PHE A 135 10.96 -16.17 0.24
N TRP A 136 11.33 -14.93 0.55
CA TRP A 136 10.38 -13.83 0.49
C TRP A 136 11.04 -12.45 0.36
N SER A 137 10.50 -11.70 -0.59
CA SER A 137 10.91 -10.35 -0.94
C SER A 137 10.59 -9.32 0.16
N PRO A 138 11.45 -8.32 0.39
CA PRO A 138 11.11 -7.17 1.21
C PRO A 138 9.99 -6.31 0.62
N CYS A 139 9.72 -6.39 -0.70
CA CYS A 139 8.84 -5.48 -1.43
C CYS A 139 7.74 -6.22 -2.21
N ARG A 140 8.10 -7.15 -3.10
CA ARG A 140 7.19 -7.82 -4.04
C ARG A 140 6.09 -8.65 -3.39
N CYS A 141 6.33 -9.18 -2.20
CA CYS A 141 5.34 -9.97 -1.47
C CYS A 141 4.22 -9.12 -0.85
N PHE A 142 4.28 -7.79 -0.95
CA PHE A 142 3.38 -6.88 -0.25
C PHE A 142 2.49 -6.08 -1.20
N HIS A 143 1.28 -5.80 -0.71
CA HIS A 143 0.40 -4.80 -1.27
C HIS A 143 0.20 -3.69 -0.25
N ALA A 144 -0.06 -2.48 -0.71
CA ALA A 144 -0.39 -1.37 0.17
C ALA A 144 -1.49 -0.48 -0.39
N VAL A 145 -2.25 0.14 0.49
CA VAL A 145 -2.93 1.39 0.14
C VAL A 145 -1.90 2.50 0.20
N GLU A 146 -1.60 3.09 -0.95
CA GLU A 146 -0.69 4.23 -1.08
C GLU A 146 -1.47 5.53 -1.20
N PHE A 147 -1.11 6.52 -0.38
CA PHE A 147 -1.56 7.90 -0.51
C PHE A 147 -0.44 8.73 -1.14
N ARG A 148 -0.75 9.36 -2.27
CA ARG A 148 0.06 10.37 -2.94
C ARG A 148 -0.52 11.75 -2.68
N TYR A 149 0.13 12.51 -1.82
CA TYR A 149 -0.30 13.88 -1.51
C TYR A 149 0.04 14.84 -2.64
N LYS A 150 -0.93 15.68 -3.00
CA LYS A 150 -0.77 16.73 -4.01
C LYS A 150 0.20 17.80 -3.49
N GLU A 151 0.92 18.44 -4.40
CA GLU A 151 1.92 19.44 -4.04
C GLU A 151 1.34 20.55 -3.14
N SER A 152 2.16 21.04 -2.22
CA SER A 152 1.80 22.11 -1.26
C SER A 152 0.66 21.77 -0.29
N VAL A 153 0.13 20.54 -0.31
CA VAL A 153 -0.87 20.08 0.66
C VAL A 153 -0.17 19.46 1.86
N LYS A 154 -0.64 19.80 3.07
CA LYS A 154 -0.17 19.19 4.30
C LYS A 154 -0.70 17.76 4.41
N LYS A 155 0.20 16.81 4.71
CA LYS A 155 -0.18 15.42 5.02
C LYS A 155 -1.20 15.36 6.16
N LEU A 156 -2.15 14.44 6.04
CA LEU A 156 -3.09 14.18 7.12
C LEU A 156 -2.35 13.59 8.33
N PRO A 157 -2.82 13.87 9.56
CA PRO A 157 -2.43 13.13 10.74
C PRO A 157 -2.69 11.62 10.59
N TYR A 158 -1.95 10.80 11.33
CA TYR A 158 -2.01 9.35 11.14
C TYR A 158 -3.40 8.73 11.29
N GLU A 159 -4.10 9.10 12.35
CA GLU A 159 -5.48 8.63 12.59
C GLU A 159 -6.45 9.02 11.46
N GLN A 160 -6.25 10.18 10.82
CA GLN A 160 -7.12 10.62 9.72
C GLN A 160 -6.81 9.87 8.42
N GLU A 161 -5.55 9.51 8.15
CA GLU A 161 -5.24 8.62 7.02
C GLU A 161 -5.90 7.26 7.22
N LEU A 162 -5.81 6.66 8.42
CA LEU A 162 -6.45 5.38 8.71
C LEU A 162 -7.96 5.43 8.49
N GLN A 163 -8.62 6.52 8.89
CA GLN A 163 -10.04 6.72 8.65
C GLN A 163 -10.38 6.72 7.15
N GLU A 164 -9.58 7.40 6.33
CA GLU A 164 -9.76 7.41 4.87
C GLU A 164 -9.47 6.04 4.24
N ILE A 165 -8.46 5.32 4.74
CA ILE A 165 -8.17 3.94 4.33
C ILE A 165 -9.36 3.03 4.65
N TYR A 166 -9.97 3.12 5.84
CA TYR A 166 -11.15 2.33 6.19
C TYR A 166 -12.34 2.62 5.26
N ARG A 167 -12.56 3.89 4.88
CA ARG A 167 -13.60 4.26 3.91
C ARG A 167 -13.35 3.66 2.54
N PHE A 168 -12.10 3.73 2.08
CA PHE A 168 -11.70 3.21 0.78
C PHE A 168 -11.80 1.68 0.73
N LEU A 169 -11.19 0.99 1.69
CA LEU A 169 -11.22 -0.47 1.78
C LEU A 169 -12.64 -1.01 1.95
N PHE A 170 -13.49 -0.36 2.75
CA PHE A 170 -14.90 -0.75 2.85
C PHE A 170 -15.60 -0.73 1.48
N ALA A 171 -15.42 0.35 0.71
CA ALA A 171 -16.02 0.47 -0.60
C ALA A 171 -15.52 -0.63 -1.56
N LEU A 172 -14.22 -0.93 -1.53
CA LEU A 172 -13.63 -2.00 -2.35
C LEU A 172 -14.15 -3.38 -1.97
N ASN A 173 -14.19 -3.72 -0.67
CA ASN A 173 -14.72 -5.01 -0.20
C ASN A 173 -16.18 -5.20 -0.63
N ILE A 174 -17.02 -4.16 -0.50
CA ILE A 174 -18.44 -4.24 -0.89
C ILE A 174 -18.63 -4.37 -2.40
N LYS A 175 -17.84 -3.63 -3.19
CA LYS A 175 -17.95 -3.61 -4.65
C LYS A 175 -17.47 -4.92 -5.27
N ASN A 176 -16.31 -5.39 -4.82
CA ASN A 176 -15.56 -6.45 -5.50
C ASN A 176 -15.71 -7.82 -4.81
N ASN A 177 -16.29 -7.88 -3.61
CA ASN A 177 -16.49 -9.11 -2.83
C ASN A 177 -15.16 -9.85 -2.53
N TYR A 178 -14.04 -9.12 -2.47
CA TYR A 178 -12.76 -9.60 -1.95
C TYR A 178 -12.63 -9.26 -0.47
N LEU A 179 -11.92 -10.11 0.27
CA LEU A 179 -11.45 -9.75 1.60
C LEU A 179 -10.18 -8.91 1.44
N ILE A 180 -10.31 -7.61 1.68
CA ILE A 180 -9.16 -6.70 1.76
C ILE A 180 -9.12 -6.12 3.16
N ARG A 181 -7.99 -6.26 3.84
CA ARG A 181 -7.82 -5.78 5.22
C ARG A 181 -6.46 -5.13 5.39
N ILE A 182 -6.38 -4.20 6.34
CA ILE A 182 -5.09 -3.73 6.84
C ILE A 182 -4.39 -4.92 7.49
N SER A 183 -3.11 -5.09 7.18
CA SER A 183 -2.24 -6.10 7.76
C SER A 183 -1.19 -5.41 8.62
N ASP A 184 -0.50 -6.18 9.44
CA ASP A 184 0.65 -5.69 10.20
C ASP A 184 1.92 -5.88 9.36
N LEU A 185 2.85 -4.94 9.47
CA LEU A 185 4.17 -5.07 8.89
C LEU A 185 4.88 -6.23 9.59
N PRO A 186 5.59 -7.08 8.84
CA PRO A 186 6.25 -8.24 9.43
C PRO A 186 7.26 -7.77 10.48
N GLU A 187 7.18 -8.35 11.68
CA GLU A 187 8.24 -8.22 12.68
C GLU A 187 9.33 -9.26 12.41
N ILE A 188 10.54 -8.99 12.89
CA ILE A 188 11.66 -9.92 12.76
C ILE A 188 11.35 -11.15 13.62
N GLU A 189 10.80 -12.21 13.03
CA GLU A 189 10.93 -13.54 13.59
C GLU A 189 12.26 -14.13 13.11
N ILE A 190 13.30 -13.97 13.94
CA ILE A 190 14.52 -14.76 13.78
C ILE A 190 14.12 -16.23 13.99
N GLY A 191 13.75 -16.92 12.91
CA GLY A 191 13.75 -18.38 12.86
C GLY A 191 12.41 -19.10 12.77
N GLU A 192 11.29 -18.45 12.48
CA GLU A 192 10.10 -19.20 12.02
C GLU A 192 9.96 -19.05 10.51
N LEU A 193 10.23 -20.17 9.83
CA LEU A 193 9.83 -20.38 8.45
C LEU A 193 8.33 -20.10 8.40
N ILE A 194 7.93 -19.01 7.75
CA ILE A 194 6.55 -18.84 7.32
C ILE A 194 6.31 -20.02 6.38
N ASP A 195 5.55 -21.02 6.85
CA ASP A 195 5.04 -22.12 6.03
C ASP A 195 4.08 -21.49 5.00
N ASN A 196 4.65 -20.95 3.92
CA ASN A 196 3.90 -20.68 2.72
C ASN A 196 3.60 -22.06 2.13
N GLU A 197 2.33 -22.46 2.23
CA GLU A 197 1.78 -23.44 1.30
C GLU A 197 2.13 -22.93 -0.12
N SER A 198 3.11 -23.61 -0.71
CA SER A 198 3.60 -23.51 -2.07
C SER A 198 2.63 -22.83 -3.03
N ILE A 199 2.88 -21.55 -3.33
CA ILE A 199 2.50 -21.02 -4.63
C ILE A 199 3.55 -21.61 -5.59
N GLU A 200 3.17 -22.64 -6.34
CA GLU A 200 4.04 -23.19 -7.38
C GLU A 200 4.32 -22.09 -8.41
N GLU A 201 5.57 -21.59 -8.43
CA GLU A 201 6.14 -20.68 -9.42
C GLU A 201 6.30 -21.35 -10.80
N SER A 202 5.22 -21.90 -11.36
CA SER A 202 5.29 -22.56 -12.67
C SER A 202 4.40 -21.97 -13.75
N ASP A 203 3.74 -20.82 -13.53
CA ASP A 203 2.85 -20.21 -14.53
C ASP A 203 3.20 -18.74 -14.87
N LEU A 204 4.43 -18.28 -14.60
CA LEU A 204 4.88 -16.90 -14.87
C LEU A 204 5.39 -16.64 -16.31
N GLU A 205 5.32 -17.62 -17.21
CA GLU A 205 5.71 -17.40 -18.60
C GLU A 205 4.51 -16.96 -19.48
N ASN A 206 4.52 -15.68 -19.85
CA ASN A 206 3.71 -15.01 -20.89
C ASN A 206 2.35 -14.44 -20.47
N TYR A 207 2.34 -13.38 -19.67
CA TYR A 207 1.24 -12.42 -19.71
C TYR A 207 1.73 -11.00 -20.01
N ASP A 208 1.13 -10.41 -21.04
CA ASP A 208 1.36 -9.04 -21.47
C ASP A 208 0.68 -8.08 -20.49
N PHE A 209 1.42 -7.63 -19.48
CA PHE A 209 0.96 -6.70 -18.44
C PHE A 209 0.64 -5.28 -18.95
N PHE A 210 0.92 -4.97 -20.23
CA PHE A 210 0.79 -3.63 -20.81
C PHE A 210 -0.55 -3.35 -21.50
N ARG A 211 -1.67 -3.83 -20.94
CA ARG A 211 -2.95 -3.20 -21.28
C ARG A 211 -3.10 -1.98 -20.39
N GLU A 212 -3.11 -0.78 -21.00
CA GLU A 212 -3.67 0.42 -20.37
C GLU A 212 -5.08 0.07 -19.87
N LYS A 213 -5.20 -0.26 -18.58
CA LYS A 213 -6.48 -0.54 -17.94
C LYS A 213 -7.09 0.80 -17.55
N GLU A 214 -8.36 1.00 -17.89
CA GLU A 214 -9.08 2.23 -17.52
C GLU A 214 -9.13 2.35 -15.99
N GLN A 215 -8.57 3.44 -15.47
CA GLN A 215 -8.63 3.75 -14.04
C GLN A 215 -10.05 4.18 -13.65
N ILE A 216 -10.57 3.62 -12.56
CA ILE A 216 -11.88 3.98 -12.00
C ILE A 216 -11.65 4.96 -10.85
N VAL A 217 -11.99 6.24 -11.09
CA VAL A 217 -11.76 7.30 -10.11
C VAL A 217 -13.01 7.56 -9.26
N HIS A 218 -12.91 7.29 -7.97
CA HIS A 218 -13.89 7.62 -6.94
C HIS A 218 -13.57 8.96 -6.29
N LYS A 219 -14.61 9.74 -6.00
CA LYS A 219 -14.52 10.98 -5.21
C LYS A 219 -14.87 10.71 -3.75
N SER A 220 -14.53 11.65 -2.87
CA SER A 220 -14.86 11.54 -1.44
C SER A 220 -16.37 11.44 -1.16
N SER A 221 -17.21 11.97 -2.06
CA SER A 221 -18.67 11.82 -2.01
C SER A 221 -19.17 10.41 -2.29
N ASP A 222 -18.36 9.61 -2.98
CA ASP A 222 -18.75 8.29 -3.47
C ASP A 222 -18.44 7.21 -2.42
N LEU A 223 -17.54 7.52 -1.49
CA LEU A 223 -17.20 6.69 -0.35
C LEU A 223 -18.20 6.88 0.81
N PRO A 224 -18.43 5.84 1.64
CA PRO A 224 -19.25 5.97 2.84
C PRO A 224 -18.73 7.09 3.74
N LYS A 225 -19.62 7.69 4.54
CA LYS A 225 -19.20 8.66 5.56
C LYS A 225 -18.30 7.99 6.59
N GLU A 226 -17.31 8.75 7.07
CA GLU A 226 -16.46 8.32 8.17
C GLU A 226 -17.32 7.85 9.35
N SER A 227 -17.01 6.65 9.84
CA SER A 227 -17.69 6.03 10.97
C SER A 227 -16.82 4.95 11.59
N PRO A 228 -16.80 4.81 12.93
CA PRO A 228 -16.14 3.68 13.60
C PRO A 228 -16.62 2.31 13.10
N MET A 229 -17.84 2.26 12.53
CA MET A 229 -18.41 1.03 11.98
C MET A 229 -17.65 0.49 10.78
N LEU A 230 -16.96 1.35 10.01
CA LEU A 230 -16.19 0.92 8.84
C LEU A 230 -15.01 0.04 9.27
N LYS A 231 -14.30 0.49 10.31
CA LYS A 231 -13.24 -0.32 10.95
C LYS A 231 -13.83 -1.63 11.49
N MET A 232 -14.90 -1.56 12.29
CA MET A 232 -15.52 -2.76 12.86
C MET A 232 -15.96 -3.76 11.78
N TYR A 233 -16.43 -3.28 10.64
CA TYR A 233 -16.80 -4.12 9.51
C TYR A 233 -15.60 -4.87 8.93
N LEU A 234 -14.48 -4.18 8.68
CA LEU A 234 -13.25 -4.83 8.18
C LEU A 234 -12.65 -5.79 9.24
N ASP A 235 -12.66 -5.39 10.52
CA ASP A 235 -12.23 -6.25 11.62
C ASP A 235 -13.07 -7.53 11.67
N ALA A 236 -14.40 -7.42 11.50
CA ALA A 236 -15.30 -8.57 11.49
C ALA A 236 -15.01 -9.52 10.32
N LEU A 237 -14.73 -8.98 9.13
CA LEU A 237 -14.41 -9.79 7.96
C LEU A 237 -13.16 -10.67 8.17
N SER A 238 -12.21 -10.19 8.96
CA SER A 238 -10.95 -10.88 9.27
C SER A 238 -11.10 -12.06 10.25
N ILE A 239 -12.24 -12.17 10.93
CA ILE A 239 -12.46 -13.21 11.95
C ILE A 239 -12.89 -14.52 11.29
N ARG A 240 -12.08 -15.57 11.41
CA ARG A 240 -12.39 -16.92 10.87
C ARG A 240 -13.59 -17.58 11.57
N ASP A 241 -13.76 -17.38 12.88
CA ASP A 241 -14.89 -17.92 13.63
C ASP A 241 -16.21 -17.23 13.23
N LYS A 242 -17.11 -18.00 12.61
CA LYS A 242 -18.39 -17.49 12.10
C LYS A 242 -19.30 -16.92 13.20
N SER A 243 -19.23 -17.43 14.42
CA SER A 243 -20.04 -16.98 15.54
C SER A 243 -19.56 -15.62 16.06
N LEU A 244 -18.25 -15.46 16.22
CA LEU A 244 -17.64 -14.18 16.61
C LEU A 244 -17.85 -13.11 15.51
N ARG A 245 -17.68 -13.50 14.24
CA ARG A 245 -18.00 -12.65 13.09
C ARG A 245 -19.45 -12.19 13.10
N PHE A 246 -20.40 -13.10 13.36
CA PHE A 246 -21.82 -12.77 13.47
C PHE A 246 -22.10 -11.77 14.60
N LEU A 247 -21.48 -11.93 15.77
CA LEU A 247 -21.64 -11.01 16.90
C LEU A 247 -21.19 -9.58 16.57
N LEU A 248 -20.08 -9.42 15.83
CA LEU A 248 -19.60 -8.11 15.40
C LEU A 248 -20.53 -7.47 14.36
N PHE A 249 -21.03 -8.23 13.39
CA PHE A 249 -22.04 -7.71 12.46
C PHE A 249 -23.33 -7.31 13.17
N TYR A 250 -23.78 -8.09 14.16
CA TYR A 250 -24.92 -7.72 14.99
C TYR A 250 -24.68 -6.40 15.73
N LYS A 251 -23.47 -6.19 16.28
CA LYS A 251 -23.09 -4.94 16.95
C LYS A 251 -23.13 -3.73 16.02
N ILE A 252 -22.70 -3.90 14.77
CA ILE A 252 -22.76 -2.86 13.74
C ILE A 252 -24.21 -2.50 13.40
N ILE A 253 -25.11 -3.49 13.32
CA ILE A 253 -26.54 -3.26 13.09
C ILE A 253 -27.17 -2.53 14.29
N GLU A 254 -26.91 -3.00 15.51
CA GLU A 254 -27.42 -2.38 16.75
C GLU A 254 -27.01 -0.90 16.86
N TYR A 255 -25.77 -0.56 16.48
CA TYR A 255 -25.30 0.82 16.46
C TYR A 255 -26.14 1.70 15.52
N ASN A 256 -26.45 1.21 14.31
CA ASN A 256 -27.27 1.94 13.34
C ASN A 256 -28.72 2.11 13.79
N ASP A 257 -29.27 1.14 14.50
CA ASP A 257 -30.61 1.25 15.08
C ASP A 257 -30.61 2.20 16.29
N SER A 258 -29.56 2.21 17.10
CA SER A 258 -29.40 3.11 18.25
C SER A 258 -29.27 4.58 17.83
N VAL A 259 -28.53 4.87 16.75
CA VAL A 259 -28.42 6.23 16.19
C VAL A 259 -29.78 6.71 15.64
N LYS A 260 -30.63 5.82 15.11
CA LYS A 260 -32.01 6.18 14.76
C LYS A 260 -32.87 6.51 15.98
N PHE A 261 -32.61 5.91 17.15
CA PHE A 261 -33.33 6.24 18.39
C PHE A 261 -32.94 7.59 18.99
N GLU A 262 -31.69 8.04 18.87
CA GLU A 262 -31.24 9.34 19.39
C GLU A 262 -31.77 10.54 18.58
N VAL A 263 -31.95 10.40 17.26
CA VAL A 263 -32.50 11.48 16.40
C VAL A 263 -34.01 11.72 16.65
N VAL A 264 -34.70 10.80 17.32
CA VAL A 264 -36.14 10.89 17.60
C VAL A 264 -36.45 11.42 19.01
N GLN A 265 -35.46 11.52 19.90
CA GLN A 265 -35.66 11.98 21.28
C GLN A 265 -36.10 13.46 21.45
N PRO A 266 -35.83 14.42 20.54
CA PRO A 266 -36.39 15.77 20.68
C PRO A 266 -37.89 15.89 20.38
N TRP A 267 -38.53 14.83 19.84
CA TRP A 267 -39.94 14.86 19.43
C TRP A 267 -40.91 14.14 20.39
N LEU A 268 -40.40 13.52 21.46
CA LEU A 268 -41.21 12.86 22.49
C LEU A 268 -41.24 13.60 23.84
N SER A 269 -40.78 14.86 23.86
CA SER A 269 -40.85 15.76 25.02
C SER A 269 -41.59 17.07 24.73
N ARG A 270 -42.73 16.97 24.03
CA ARG A 270 -43.77 18.02 24.01
C ARG A 270 -45.15 17.42 24.20
#